data_AF-A0A1F8ATU9-F1
#
_entry.id   AF-A0A1F8ATU9-F1
#
_cell.length_a   1.000
_cell.length_b   1.000
_cell.length_c   1.000
_cell.angle_alpha   90.00
_cell.angle_beta   90.00
_cell.angle_gamma   90.00
#
_symmetry.space_group_name_H-M   'P 1'
#
loop_
_entity.id
_entity.type
_entity.pdbx_description
1 polymer ?
#
loop_
_entity_poly.entity_id
_entity_poly.type
_entity_poly.pdbx_seq_one_letter_code
_entity_poly.pdbx_strand_id
1 'polypeptide(L)'
;MNSSAEHNLQVAIQACLDIANHIVASLGFSREFDKNSEVFYELAQEDILPGDFADKMISMTGYRNVLVHGYLNVKKGITYDNIQNRLPDLAQFAQYIEKFLEKYEKNKTRK
;
A
#
# COMPACT_ATOMS: atom_id res chain seq x y z
N MET A 1 16.98 15.24 -11.60
CA MET A 1 16.33 15.96 -10.49
C MET A 1 15.15 15.13 -10.04
N ASN A 2 15.35 14.31 -9.00
CA ASN A 2 14.27 13.67 -8.27
C ASN A 2 13.40 14.79 -7.72
N SER A 3 12.18 14.97 -8.23
CA SER A 3 11.26 15.89 -7.55
C SER A 3 11.01 15.29 -6.16
N SER A 4 11.13 16.08 -5.08
CA SER A 4 10.93 15.58 -3.71
C SER A 4 9.57 14.89 -3.56
N ALA A 5 8.57 15.29 -4.35
CA ALA A 5 7.27 14.65 -4.44
C ALA A 5 7.32 13.17 -4.89
N GLU A 6 8.10 12.84 -5.92
CA GLU A 6 8.24 11.46 -6.40
C GLU A 6 8.92 10.58 -5.36
N HIS A 7 9.99 11.08 -4.73
CA HIS A 7 10.67 10.35 -3.67
C HIS A 7 9.74 10.10 -2.48
N ASN A 8 9.00 11.13 -2.05
CA ASN A 8 8.02 11.01 -0.97
C ASN A 8 6.91 10.01 -1.31
N LEU A 9 6.45 9.97 -2.58
CA LEU A 9 5.47 8.98 -3.02
C LEU A 9 6.05 7.56 -2.94
N GLN A 10 7.29 7.34 -3.41
CA GLN A 10 7.94 6.04 -3.31
C GLN A 10 8.10 5.56 -1.86
N VAL A 11 8.46 6.48 -0.95
CA VAL A 11 8.57 6.21 0.48
C VAL A 11 7.21 5.87 1.08
N ALA A 12 6.15 6.61 0.74
CA ALA A 12 4.82 6.34 1.24
C ALA A 12 4.26 4.99 0.76
N ILE A 13 4.49 4.62 -0.50
CA ILE A 13 4.13 3.30 -1.03
C ILE A 13 4.87 2.19 -0.28
N GLN A 14 6.17 2.37 -0.04
CA GLN A 14 6.97 1.41 0.72
C GLN A 14 6.46 1.27 2.16
N ALA A 15 6.13 2.38 2.83
CA ALA A 15 5.58 2.36 4.17
C ALA A 15 4.24 1.58 4.24
N CYS A 16 3.37 1.71 3.24
CA CYS A 16 2.12 0.94 3.18
C CYS A 16 2.40 -0.57 3.07
N LEU A 17 3.38 -0.94 2.25
CA LEU A 17 3.79 -2.33 2.08
C LEU A 17 4.40 -2.91 3.36
N ASP A 18 5.24 -2.14 4.05
CA ASP A 18 5.87 -2.54 5.31
C ASP A 18 4.82 -2.72 6.43
N ILE A 19 3.84 -1.80 6.51
CA ILE A 19 2.71 -1.91 7.44
C ILE A 19 1.91 -3.19 7.18
N ALA A 20 1.57 -3.47 5.92
CA ALA A 20 0.80 -4.67 5.55
C ALA A 20 1.56 -5.95 5.94
N ASN A 21 2.84 -6.03 5.60
CA ASN A 21 3.71 -7.14 5.99
C ASN A 21 3.81 -7.28 7.51
N HIS A 22 3.93 -6.17 8.24
CA HIS A 22 4.01 -6.19 9.69
C HIS A 22 2.72 -6.72 10.34
N ILE A 23 1.54 -6.35 9.82
CA ILE A 23 0.25 -6.83 10.30
C ILE A 23 0.11 -8.34 10.07
N VAL A 24 0.32 -8.79 8.82
CA VAL A 24 0.30 -10.22 8.47
C VAL A 24 1.27 -11.02 9.35
N ALA A 25 2.46 -10.47 9.57
CA ALA A 25 3.46 -11.09 10.42
C ALA A 25 3.06 -11.17 11.89
N SER A 26 2.52 -10.09 12.44
CA SER A 26 2.19 -9.98 13.86
C SER A 26 0.97 -10.79 14.26
N LEU A 27 0.06 -11.02 13.31
CA LEU A 27 -1.19 -11.74 13.54
C LEU A 27 -1.14 -13.21 13.12
N GLY A 28 -0.04 -13.63 12.48
CA GLY A 28 0.16 -15.01 12.05
C GLY A 28 -0.74 -15.41 10.88
N PHE A 29 -1.11 -14.45 10.03
CA PHE A 29 -1.87 -14.70 8.80
C PHE A 29 -1.02 -15.46 7.77
N SER A 30 -1.67 -15.96 6.72
CA SER A 30 -0.99 -16.69 5.67
C SER A 30 0.06 -15.82 4.99
N ARG A 31 1.13 -16.46 4.51
CA ARG A 31 2.19 -15.81 3.73
C ARG A 31 2.41 -16.50 2.40
N GLU A 32 1.38 -17.17 1.91
CA GLU A 32 1.39 -17.91 0.65
C GLU A 32 1.17 -16.96 -0.55
N PHE A 33 2.11 -16.03 -0.72
CA PHE A 33 2.14 -15.14 -1.87
C PHE A 33 3.51 -15.16 -2.56
N ASP A 34 3.50 -15.12 -3.90
CA ASP A 34 4.70 -15.19 -4.74
C ASP A 34 5.45 -13.85 -4.77
N LYS A 35 4.70 -12.75 -4.67
CA LYS A 35 5.26 -11.39 -4.70
C LYS A 35 4.96 -10.68 -3.39
N ASN A 36 5.92 -9.90 -2.91
CA ASN A 36 5.75 -9.12 -1.68
C ASN A 36 4.51 -8.18 -1.75
N SER A 37 4.20 -7.63 -2.93
CA SER A 37 3.01 -6.80 -3.14
C SER A 37 1.70 -7.51 -2.85
N GLU A 38 1.62 -8.82 -3.04
CA GLU A 38 0.39 -9.62 -2.85
C GLU A 38 -0.01 -9.74 -1.38
N VAL A 39 0.80 -9.23 -0.44
CA VAL A 39 0.42 -9.05 0.97
C VAL A 39 -0.87 -8.25 1.14
N PHE A 40 -1.21 -7.36 0.20
CA PHE A 40 -2.48 -6.63 0.25
C PHE A 40 -3.69 -7.54 0.00
N TYR A 41 -3.54 -8.64 -0.74
CA TYR A 41 -4.60 -9.63 -0.86
C TYR A 41 -4.82 -10.37 0.44
N GLU A 42 -3.76 -10.66 1.20
CA GLU A 42 -3.89 -11.28 2.53
C GLU A 42 -4.72 -10.38 3.46
N LEU A 43 -4.45 -9.07 3.46
CA LEU A 43 -5.29 -8.13 4.21
C LEU A 43 -6.75 -8.13 3.75
N ALA A 44 -7.00 -8.36 2.45
CA ALA A 44 -8.36 -8.46 1.94
C ALA A 44 -9.06 -9.76 2.34
N GLN A 45 -8.35 -10.88 2.38
CA GLN A 45 -8.88 -12.16 2.86
C GLN A 45 -9.30 -12.09 4.33
N GLU A 46 -8.58 -11.30 5.13
CA GLU A 46 -8.86 -11.06 6.54
C GLU A 46 -9.85 -9.90 6.77
N ASP A 47 -10.57 -9.45 5.73
CA ASP A 47 -11.58 -8.38 5.75
C ASP A 47 -11.06 -7.03 6.32
N ILE A 48 -9.74 -6.80 6.27
CA ILE A 48 -9.11 -5.56 6.75
C ILE A 48 -9.31 -4.41 5.76
N LEU A 49 -9.28 -4.74 4.46
CA LEU A 49 -9.56 -3.82 3.36
C LEU A 49 -10.33 -4.53 2.24
N PRO A 50 -11.05 -3.80 1.37
CA PRO A 50 -11.76 -4.40 0.24
C PRO A 50 -10.82 -5.03 -0.80
N GLY A 51 -11.22 -6.14 -1.43
CA GLY A 51 -10.42 -6.81 -2.46
C GLY A 51 -10.10 -5.93 -3.68
N ASP A 52 -11.07 -5.14 -4.15
CA ASP A 52 -10.86 -4.17 -5.24
C ASP A 52 -9.87 -3.06 -4.85
N PHE A 53 -9.75 -2.76 -3.55
CA PHE A 53 -8.75 -1.84 -3.03
C PHE A 53 -7.36 -2.49 -2.92
N ALA A 54 -7.29 -3.79 -2.64
CA ALA A 54 -6.02 -4.54 -2.68
C ALA A 54 -5.38 -4.49 -4.08
N ASP A 55 -6.19 -4.66 -5.14
CA ASP A 55 -5.75 -4.53 -6.54
C ASP A 55 -5.10 -3.17 -6.80
N LYS A 56 -5.70 -2.09 -6.29
CA LYS A 56 -5.16 -0.72 -6.41
C LYS A 56 -3.81 -0.59 -5.72
N MET A 57 -3.68 -1.11 -4.51
CA MET A 57 -2.42 -1.05 -3.74
C MET A 57 -1.32 -1.86 -4.43
N ILE A 58 -1.63 -3.03 -4.96
CA ILE A 58 -0.69 -3.85 -5.74
C ILE A 58 -0.23 -3.10 -7.00
N SER A 59 -1.18 -2.54 -7.75
CA SER A 59 -0.85 -1.71 -8.92
C SER A 59 0.08 -0.54 -8.57
N MET A 60 -0.13 0.08 -7.41
CA MET A 60 0.69 1.18 -6.92
C MET A 60 2.14 0.75 -6.58
N THR A 61 2.34 -0.46 -6.04
CA THR A 61 3.70 -1.00 -5.86
C THR A 61 4.40 -1.25 -7.19
N GLY A 62 3.68 -1.67 -8.23
CA GLY A 62 4.21 -1.78 -9.59
C GLY A 62 4.64 -0.42 -10.16
N TYR A 63 3.85 0.62 -9.91
CA TYR A 63 4.16 1.98 -10.32
C TYR A 63 5.45 2.52 -9.65
N ARG A 64 5.72 2.19 -8.39
CA ARG A 64 7.00 2.49 -7.73
C ARG A 64 8.19 1.97 -8.56
N ASN A 65 8.09 0.78 -9.13
CA ASN A 65 9.15 0.20 -9.97
C ASN A 65 9.27 0.92 -11.32
N VAL A 66 8.14 1.34 -11.90
CA VAL A 66 8.13 2.14 -13.15
C VAL A 66 8.70 3.54 -12.92
N LEU A 67 8.48 4.16 -11.77
CA LEU A 67 9.11 5.44 -11.42
C LEU A 67 10.64 5.32 -11.30
N VAL A 68 11.16 4.18 -10.89
CA VAL A 68 12.61 3.95 -10.77
C VAL A 68 13.25 3.63 -12.12
N HIS A 69 12.58 2.83 -12.97
CA HIS A 69 13.12 2.37 -14.27
C HIS A 69 12.73 3.25 -15.48
N GLY A 70 11.59 3.94 -15.43
CA GLY A 70 11.02 4.78 -16.50
C GLY A 70 11.75 6.10 -16.75
N TYR A 71 12.78 6.40 -15.95
CA TYR A 71 13.69 7.54 -16.15
C TYR A 71 14.43 7.53 -17.49
N LEU A 72 14.46 6.39 -18.19
CA LEU A 72 15.09 6.31 -19.50
C LEU A 72 14.26 6.91 -20.65
N ASN A 73 12.95 7.19 -20.51
CA ASN A 73 12.17 7.69 -21.67
C ASN A 73 10.84 8.44 -21.45
N VAL A 74 10.38 8.80 -20.23
CA VAL A 74 8.98 9.28 -20.05
C VAL A 74 8.82 10.78 -19.73
N LYS A 75 7.86 11.40 -20.44
CA LYS A 75 7.41 12.81 -20.39
C LYS A 75 6.79 13.18 -19.04
N LYS A 76 7.23 14.31 -18.46
CA LYS A 76 6.82 14.87 -17.15
C LYS A 76 5.32 15.02 -16.88
N GLY A 77 4.47 15.14 -17.90
CA GLY A 77 3.01 15.34 -17.72
C GLY A 77 2.27 14.12 -17.16
N ILE A 78 2.70 12.90 -17.50
CA ILE A 78 2.05 11.65 -17.06
C ILE A 78 2.35 11.38 -15.58
N THR A 79 3.54 11.76 -15.11
CA THR A 79 3.95 11.56 -13.71
C THR A 79 3.13 12.43 -12.75
N TYR A 80 2.82 13.67 -13.12
CA TYR A 80 2.06 14.59 -12.26
C TYR A 80 0.63 14.11 -12.00
N ASP A 81 -0.10 13.73 -13.05
CA ASP A 81 -1.48 13.23 -12.93
C ASP A 81 -1.54 11.91 -12.17
N ASN A 82 -0.55 11.03 -12.36
CA ASN A 82 -0.49 9.77 -11.62
C ASN A 82 -0.17 9.99 -10.14
N ILE A 83 0.69 10.95 -9.78
CA ILE A 83 0.94 11.29 -8.37
C ILE A 83 -0.35 11.81 -7.71
N GLN A 84 -1.03 12.78 -8.34
CA GLN A 84 -2.25 13.36 -7.79
C GLN A 84 -3.37 12.32 -7.59
N ASN A 85 -3.52 11.38 -8.52
CA ASN A 85 -4.55 10.36 -8.45
C ASN A 85 -4.24 9.20 -7.48
N ARG A 86 -3.02 9.11 -6.93
CA ARG A 86 -2.60 8.00 -6.04
C ARG A 86 -2.46 8.41 -4.58
N LEU A 87 -2.29 9.71 -4.29
CA LEU A 87 -2.28 10.21 -2.90
C LEU A 87 -3.57 9.89 -2.13
N PRO A 88 -4.79 9.98 -2.72
CA PRO A 88 -6.02 9.62 -2.01
C PRO A 88 -6.06 8.14 -1.61
N ASP A 89 -5.54 7.25 -2.45
CA ASP A 89 -5.47 5.82 -2.16
C ASP A 89 -4.56 5.54 -0.94
N LEU A 90 -3.41 6.21 -0.82
CA LEU A 90 -2.54 6.08 0.36
C LEU A 90 -3.24 6.51 1.66
N ALA A 91 -3.98 7.63 1.61
CA ALA A 91 -4.77 8.09 2.75
C ALA A 91 -5.90 7.10 3.09
N GLN A 92 -6.55 6.54 2.07
CA GLN A 92 -7.59 5.54 2.24
C GLN A 92 -7.04 4.23 2.85
N PHE A 93 -5.84 3.80 2.46
CA PHE A 93 -5.16 2.67 3.08
C PHE A 93 -4.96 2.93 4.58
N ALA A 94 -4.43 4.09 4.97
CA ALA A 94 -4.24 4.45 6.37
C ALA A 94 -5.56 4.38 7.16
N GLN A 95 -6.67 4.86 6.59
CA GLN A 95 -7.99 4.77 7.21
C GLN A 95 -8.49 3.33 7.41
N TYR A 96 -8.20 2.42 6.48
CA TYR A 96 -8.53 0.99 6.67
C TYR A 96 -7.74 0.41 7.83
N ILE A 97 -6.44 0.69 7.91
CA ILE A 97 -5.58 0.19 8.98
C ILE A 97 -5.96 0.78 10.34
N GLU A 98 -6.25 2.08 10.43
CA GLU A 98 -6.73 2.72 11.67
C GLU A 98 -8.01 2.05 12.18
N LYS A 99 -9.03 1.89 11.31
CA LYS A 99 -10.28 1.21 11.67
C LYS A 99 -10.06 -0.23 12.10
N PHE A 100 -9.12 -0.92 11.47
CA PHE A 100 -8.74 -2.28 11.86
C PHE A 100 -8.13 -2.30 13.27
N LEU A 101 -7.12 -1.45 13.53
CA LEU A 101 -6.45 -1.38 14.83
C LEU A 101 -7.41 -0.99 15.97
N GLU A 102 -8.32 -0.05 15.72
CA GLU A 102 -9.37 0.31 16.70
C GLU A 102 -10.26 -0.87 17.07
N LYS A 103 -10.67 -1.69 16.07
CA LYS A 103 -11.46 -2.89 16.32
C LYS A 103 -10.65 -3.95 17.05
N TYR A 104 -9.38 -4.12 16.65
CA TYR A 104 -8.47 -5.10 17.24
C TYR A 104 -8.23 -4.82 18.74
N GLU A 105 -7.92 -3.58 19.11
CA GLU A 105 -7.70 -3.18 20.50
C GLU A 105 -8.96 -3.31 21.36
N LYS A 106 -10.14 -2.97 20.82
CA LYS A 106 -11.43 -3.17 21.51
C LYS A 106 -11.73 -4.64 21.78
N ASN A 107 -11.35 -5.54 20.87
CA ASN A 107 -11.55 -6.98 21.05
C ASN A 107 -10.55 -7.59 22.03
N LYS A 108 -9.31 -7.08 22.05
CA LYS A 108 -8.25 -7.50 22.98
C LYS A 108 -8.56 -7.12 24.43
N THR A 109 -9.13 -5.94 24.68
CA THR A 109 -9.51 -5.45 26.02
C THR A 109 -10.77 -6.10 26.60
N ARG A 110 -11.52 -6.88 25.80
CA ARG A 110 -12.71 -7.63 26.24
C ARG A 110 -12.42 -9.08 26.62
N LYS A 111 -11.18 -9.56 26.40
CA LYS A 111 -10.68 -10.86 26.86
C LYS A 111 -9.87 -10.69 28.13
#